data_AF-A0A418QR19-F1
#
_entry.id   AF-A0A418QR19-F1
#
_cell.length_a   1.000
_cell.length_b   1.000
_cell.length_c   1.000
_cell.angle_alpha   90.00
_cell.angle_beta   90.00
_cell.angle_gamma   90.00
#
_symmetry.space_group_name_H-M   'P 1'
#
loop_
_entity.id
_entity.type
_entity.pdbx_description
1 polymer ?
#
loop_
_entity_poly.entity_id
_entity_poly.type
_entity_poly.pdbx_seq_one_letter_code
_entity_poly.pdbx_strand_id
1 'polypeptide(L)'
;MFLFYAASILELLTLLLLSTSCSVPVASGGAELVIRRGGTYSGRYESTSSDRPCILIATTEPVVLDGCELRGPGRLIDATAGGARLTVRNCRGFGRLPTADNRARGRFLEINHGVSLRAEHNYLEHTAGLLVFRWQGSGAPDESITIRYNQARNIDGRFRNGGGAKVSFVQLNEVHGLENVAIGWNEVVNLPDESMVEDNINLHNSSGTARRPLLVHDNYIQGAYPVPATAAIFTGSGITTDGDASSALTTTAYVQAHHNTVVSTCNAAMNIAAGHHNYFHHNCLITSSLLPDSTRLRATYAATAIFNAYDKPETVFFANRMEANTIGFVSWGRNSPLSDRHDLSTDACATCTGTVHLPNPITRQQESAAHAAWLARLHRRAQHVGPANSTSTGRPALR
;
A
#
# COMPACT_ATOMS: atom_id res chain seq x y z
N MET A 1 -19.23 -53.41 69.22
CA MET A 1 -18.84 -54.15 68.00
C MET A 1 -18.68 -53.12 66.89
N PHE A 2 -17.42 -52.73 66.58
CA PHE A 2 -16.85 -52.16 65.33
C PHE A 2 -17.63 -51.04 64.56
N LEU A 3 -17.06 -49.99 63.95
CA LEU A 3 -15.71 -49.48 63.63
C LEU A 3 -15.91 -48.04 63.05
N PHE A 4 -15.06 -47.07 63.45
CA PHE A 4 -14.37 -46.01 62.68
C PHE A 4 -15.04 -45.02 61.67
N TYR A 5 -14.70 -43.72 61.91
CA TYR A 5 -14.16 -42.65 61.03
C TYR A 5 -14.84 -42.27 59.68
N ALA A 6 -15.11 -40.96 59.48
CA ALA A 6 -14.18 -40.01 58.83
C ALA A 6 -14.85 -38.67 58.46
N ALA A 7 -14.11 -37.57 58.65
CA ALA A 7 -14.46 -36.21 58.24
C ALA A 7 -14.23 -35.98 56.73
N SER A 8 -14.90 -34.99 56.14
CA SER A 8 -14.48 -34.41 54.85
C SER A 8 -14.82 -32.92 54.80
N ILE A 9 -13.76 -32.12 54.72
CA ILE A 9 -13.73 -30.66 54.57
C ILE A 9 -13.83 -30.36 53.07
N LEU A 10 -14.67 -29.39 52.72
CA LEU A 10 -14.87 -28.89 51.36
C LEU A 10 -13.88 -27.73 51.11
N GLU A 11 -12.85 -27.96 50.29
CA GLU A 11 -11.98 -26.88 49.78
C GLU A 11 -12.43 -26.41 48.39
N LEU A 12 -12.54 -25.09 48.26
CA LEU A 12 -12.89 -24.35 47.05
C LEU A 12 -11.59 -23.99 46.31
N LEU A 13 -11.33 -24.63 45.16
CA LEU A 13 -10.15 -24.33 44.34
C LEU A 13 -10.50 -23.26 43.28
N THR A 14 -9.95 -22.05 43.43
CA THR A 14 -10.09 -20.96 42.45
C THR A 14 -8.82 -20.95 41.59
N LEU A 15 -8.93 -21.31 40.31
CA LEU A 15 -7.80 -21.38 39.38
C LEU A 15 -7.51 -19.99 38.78
N LEU A 16 -6.47 -19.31 39.28
CA LEU A 16 -5.95 -18.07 38.69
C LEU A 16 -5.10 -18.41 37.45
N LEU A 17 -5.57 -18.03 36.26
CA LEU A 17 -4.77 -18.03 35.02
C LEU A 17 -3.81 -16.83 35.04
N LEU A 18 -2.56 -17.06 35.44
CA LEU A 18 -1.47 -16.10 35.31
C LEU A 18 -1.00 -16.07 33.85
N SER A 19 -1.33 -15.00 33.12
CA SER A 19 -0.71 -14.67 31.85
C SER A 19 0.74 -14.22 32.10
N THR A 20 1.71 -15.11 31.89
CA THR A 20 3.13 -14.81 31.96
C THR A 20 3.57 -14.07 30.69
N SER A 21 3.63 -12.75 30.76
CA SER A 21 4.36 -11.92 29.80
C SER A 21 5.86 -12.17 29.97
N CYS A 22 6.44 -13.00 29.09
CA CYS A 22 7.87 -13.25 29.06
C CYS A 22 8.57 -12.10 28.33
N SER A 23 9.18 -11.18 29.08
CA SER A 23 10.11 -10.19 28.53
C SER A 23 11.51 -10.80 28.46
N VAL A 24 11.95 -11.17 27.26
CA VAL A 24 13.29 -11.72 26.99
C VAL A 24 14.29 -10.55 26.82
N PRO A 25 15.51 -10.62 27.38
CA PRO A 25 16.53 -9.59 27.19
C PRO A 25 17.05 -9.57 25.74
N VAL A 26 17.17 -8.38 25.17
CA VAL A 26 17.68 -8.13 23.81
C VAL A 26 19.19 -8.37 23.76
N ALA A 27 19.63 -9.33 22.94
CA ALA A 27 21.04 -9.55 22.62
C ALA A 27 21.49 -8.64 21.46
N SER A 28 22.73 -8.16 21.54
CA SER A 28 23.36 -7.22 20.61
C SER A 28 23.42 -7.75 19.17
N GLY A 29 22.92 -6.94 18.23
CA GLY A 29 23.08 -7.11 16.78
C GLY A 29 21.84 -7.53 15.98
N GLY A 30 20.73 -7.94 16.61
CA GLY A 30 19.52 -8.43 15.94
C GLY A 30 18.38 -7.41 15.81
N ALA A 31 17.29 -7.75 15.12
CA ALA A 31 16.03 -6.98 15.18
C ALA A 31 15.54 -6.84 16.64
N GLU A 32 14.69 -5.85 16.95
CA GLU A 32 14.12 -5.72 18.31
C GLU A 32 13.32 -6.97 18.72
N LEU A 33 12.65 -7.60 17.76
CA LEU A 33 12.07 -8.94 17.90
C LEU A 33 12.45 -9.83 16.71
N VAL A 34 12.92 -11.05 17.00
CA VAL A 34 13.13 -12.09 15.98
C VAL A 34 12.14 -13.24 16.22
N ILE A 35 11.17 -13.39 15.34
CA ILE A 35 10.13 -14.43 15.42
C ILE A 35 10.64 -15.70 14.73
N ARG A 36 10.84 -16.76 15.53
CA ARG A 36 11.35 -18.08 15.05
C ARG A 36 10.31 -19.20 15.07
N ARG A 37 9.11 -18.92 15.56
CA ARG A 37 8.00 -19.87 15.64
C ARG A 37 6.71 -19.18 15.24
N GLY A 38 5.75 -19.93 14.75
CA GLY A 38 4.43 -19.42 14.44
C GLY A 38 3.70 -18.97 15.70
N GLY A 39 2.69 -18.12 15.52
CA GLY A 39 1.88 -17.59 16.61
C GLY A 39 1.45 -16.14 16.38
N THR A 40 0.77 -15.60 17.39
CA THR A 40 0.30 -14.22 17.40
C THR A 40 1.20 -13.36 18.30
N TYR A 41 1.63 -12.23 17.77
CA TYR A 41 2.54 -11.30 18.43
C TYR A 41 1.93 -9.90 18.43
N SER A 42 2.09 -9.20 19.55
CA SER A 42 1.64 -7.83 19.78
C SER A 42 2.66 -7.13 20.66
N GLY A 43 2.82 -5.81 20.51
CA GLY A 43 3.70 -5.03 21.38
C GLY A 43 4.21 -3.76 20.71
N ARG A 44 5.05 -3.03 21.44
CA ARG A 44 5.76 -1.86 20.93
C ARG A 44 7.21 -2.22 20.65
N TYR A 45 7.68 -1.98 19.44
CA TYR A 45 9.03 -2.29 18.99
C TYR A 45 9.64 -1.07 18.31
N GLU A 46 10.82 -0.65 18.78
CA GLU A 46 11.45 0.59 18.34
C GLU A 46 12.91 0.36 17.99
N SER A 47 13.25 0.48 16.71
CA SER A 47 14.63 0.43 16.23
C SER A 47 15.22 1.84 16.14
N THR A 48 16.49 1.96 16.48
CA THR A 48 17.28 3.20 16.35
C THR A 48 18.29 3.16 15.20
N SER A 49 18.34 2.07 14.43
CA SER A 49 19.33 1.87 13.36
C SER A 49 18.63 1.60 12.03
N SER A 50 19.10 2.22 10.94
CA SER A 50 18.55 1.94 9.61
C SER A 50 18.86 0.52 9.11
N ASP A 51 19.83 -0.17 9.72
CA ASP A 51 20.24 -1.54 9.39
C ASP A 51 19.48 -2.61 10.17
N ARG A 52 18.76 -2.24 11.22
CA ARG A 52 18.07 -3.19 12.11
C ARG A 52 16.57 -3.00 12.00
N PRO A 53 15.80 -4.05 11.61
CA PRO A 53 14.36 -3.92 11.59
C PRO A 53 13.76 -3.96 12.99
N CYS A 54 12.51 -3.50 13.15
CA CYS A 54 11.81 -3.67 14.42
C CYS A 54 11.48 -5.15 14.65
N ILE A 55 10.90 -5.82 13.65
CA ILE A 55 10.57 -7.24 13.69
C ILE A 55 11.21 -7.95 12.51
N LEU A 56 11.91 -9.05 12.76
CA LEU A 56 12.39 -10.00 11.76
C LEU A 56 11.58 -11.30 11.85
N ILE A 57 11.00 -11.73 10.73
CA ILE A 57 10.33 -13.01 10.56
C ILE A 57 11.36 -14.04 10.08
N ALA A 58 11.70 -14.99 10.94
CA ALA A 58 12.69 -16.04 10.70
C ALA A 58 12.06 -17.44 10.84
N THR A 59 10.84 -17.59 10.31
CA THR A 59 10.09 -18.85 10.31
C THR A 59 9.16 -18.90 9.10
N THR A 60 8.82 -20.12 8.67
CA THR A 60 7.80 -20.40 7.65
C THR A 60 6.46 -20.81 8.26
N GLU A 61 6.40 -20.99 9.59
CA GLU A 61 5.16 -21.19 10.31
C GLU A 61 4.28 -19.93 10.24
N PRO A 62 2.94 -20.05 10.30
CA PRO A 62 2.05 -18.89 10.27
C PRO A 62 2.32 -17.91 11.41
N VAL A 63 2.54 -16.64 11.07
CA VAL A 63 2.74 -15.54 12.01
C VAL A 63 1.63 -14.50 11.86
N VAL A 64 1.08 -14.07 12.99
CA VAL A 64 0.13 -12.96 13.08
C VAL A 64 0.77 -11.84 13.89
N LEU A 65 0.91 -10.66 13.30
CA LEU A 65 1.20 -9.42 14.01
C LEU A 65 -0.13 -8.67 14.19
N ASP A 66 -0.55 -8.48 15.43
CA ASP A 66 -1.84 -7.87 15.77
C ASP A 66 -1.65 -6.73 16.77
N GLY A 67 -2.02 -5.51 16.38
CA GLY A 67 -1.97 -4.37 17.29
C GLY A 67 -0.55 -3.90 17.65
N CYS A 68 0.46 -4.19 16.82
CA CYS A 68 1.83 -3.75 17.08
C CYS A 68 2.00 -2.25 16.84
N GLU A 69 2.83 -1.59 17.65
CA GLU A 69 3.35 -0.24 17.38
C GLU A 69 4.84 -0.33 17.02
N LEU A 70 5.20 0.11 15.81
CA LEU A 70 6.53 -0.04 15.24
C LEU A 70 7.10 1.32 14.90
N ARG A 71 8.34 1.59 15.32
CA ARG A 71 9.03 2.86 15.03
C ARG A 71 10.47 2.62 14.66
N GLY A 72 10.93 3.15 13.53
CA GLY A 72 12.35 2.98 13.19
C GLY A 72 12.78 3.64 11.90
N PRO A 73 14.09 3.88 11.73
CA PRO A 73 14.65 4.49 10.52
C PRO A 73 14.97 3.46 9.43
N GLY A 74 14.89 2.16 9.76
CA GLY A 74 15.00 1.02 8.83
C GLY A 74 13.65 0.35 8.61
N ARG A 75 13.66 -0.85 8.03
CA ARG A 75 12.43 -1.64 7.78
C ARG A 75 11.70 -1.90 9.10
N LEU A 76 10.38 -1.76 9.15
CA LEU A 76 9.64 -2.02 10.38
C LEU A 76 9.37 -3.51 10.56
N ILE A 77 8.88 -4.17 9.51
CA ILE A 77 8.72 -5.63 9.46
C ILE A 77 9.54 -6.18 8.29
N ASP A 78 10.47 -7.06 8.61
CA ASP A 78 11.35 -7.76 7.68
C ASP A 78 10.95 -9.23 7.60
N ALA A 79 10.42 -9.66 6.45
CA ALA A 79 10.11 -11.04 6.12
C ALA A 79 10.88 -11.49 4.86
N THR A 80 12.17 -11.13 4.78
CA THR A 80 13.00 -11.39 3.59
C THR A 80 13.70 -12.76 3.59
N ALA A 81 13.57 -13.55 4.66
CA ALA A 81 14.15 -14.89 4.78
C ALA A 81 13.49 -15.94 3.86
N GLY A 82 12.36 -15.63 3.22
CA GLY A 82 11.60 -16.55 2.37
C GLY A 82 10.62 -17.44 3.13
N GLY A 83 9.62 -17.94 2.40
CA GLY A 83 8.61 -18.87 2.91
C GLY A 83 7.63 -18.28 3.92
N ALA A 84 7.63 -16.96 4.12
CA ALA A 84 6.82 -16.33 5.16
C ALA A 84 5.31 -16.48 4.89
N ARG A 85 4.57 -16.82 5.94
CA ARG A 85 3.10 -16.85 6.01
C ARG A 85 2.63 -15.83 7.02
N LEU A 86 2.26 -14.64 6.57
CA LEU A 86 2.16 -13.46 7.43
C LEU A 86 0.78 -12.80 7.38
N THR A 87 0.18 -12.62 8.55
CA THR A 87 -0.92 -11.67 8.76
C THR A 87 -0.38 -10.48 9.55
N VAL A 88 -0.58 -9.26 9.05
CA VAL A 88 -0.28 -8.01 9.75
C VAL A 88 -1.57 -7.20 9.84
N ARG A 89 -2.09 -7.03 11.04
CA ARG A 89 -3.34 -6.30 11.23
C ARG A 89 -3.36 -5.40 12.43
N ASN A 90 -4.14 -4.32 12.34
CA ASN A 90 -4.28 -3.32 13.41
C ASN A 90 -2.95 -2.70 13.88
N CYS A 91 -1.88 -2.82 13.09
CA CYS A 91 -0.56 -2.32 13.47
C CYS A 91 -0.40 -0.85 13.09
N ARG A 92 0.46 -0.13 13.81
CA ARG A 92 0.85 1.26 13.55
C ARG A 92 2.34 1.33 13.30
N GLY A 93 2.76 1.80 12.13
CA GLY A 93 4.16 1.97 11.75
C GLY A 93 4.54 3.43 11.54
N PHE A 94 5.64 3.86 12.13
CA PHE A 94 6.16 5.22 11.97
C PHE A 94 7.63 5.17 11.54
N GLY A 95 7.90 5.58 10.31
CA GLY A 95 9.26 5.65 9.82
C GLY A 95 9.99 6.89 10.36
N ARG A 96 11.25 6.70 10.75
CA ARG A 96 12.14 7.77 11.24
C ARG A 96 13.14 8.18 10.16
N LEU A 97 13.77 9.32 10.40
CA LEU A 97 14.85 9.79 9.53
C LEU A 97 15.98 8.73 9.50
N PRO A 98 16.51 8.37 8.32
CA PRO A 98 17.59 7.39 8.22
C PRO A 98 18.83 7.80 9.03
N THR A 99 19.55 6.81 9.58
CA THR A 99 20.75 7.04 10.39
C THR A 99 22.00 7.39 9.58
N ALA A 100 21.92 7.29 8.25
CA ALA A 100 23.01 7.59 7.31
C ALA A 100 22.48 8.38 6.11
N ASP A 101 23.39 9.16 5.51
CA ASP A 101 23.15 9.89 4.26
C ASP A 101 22.92 8.91 3.09
N ASN A 102 22.25 9.38 2.04
CA ASN A 102 21.96 8.63 0.81
C ASN A 102 21.24 7.29 1.04
N ARG A 103 20.46 7.22 2.12
CA ARG A 103 19.69 6.04 2.50
C ARG A 103 18.22 6.38 2.54
N ALA A 104 17.40 5.54 1.91
CA ALA A 104 15.94 5.66 1.96
C ALA A 104 15.42 5.33 3.36
N ARG A 105 14.23 5.84 3.70
CA ARG A 105 13.48 5.33 4.84
C ARG A 105 13.12 3.86 4.62
N GLY A 106 13.01 3.12 5.71
CA GLY A 106 12.61 1.73 5.61
C GLY A 106 11.13 1.55 5.28
N ARG A 107 10.82 0.38 4.72
CA ARG A 107 9.46 -0.08 4.44
C ARG A 107 8.70 -0.37 5.73
N PHE A 108 7.38 -0.20 5.71
CA PHE A 108 6.50 -0.75 6.76
C PHE A 108 6.61 -2.27 6.80
N LEU A 109 6.54 -2.91 5.63
CA LEU A 109 6.68 -4.35 5.47
C LEU A 109 7.46 -4.65 4.19
N GLU A 110 8.43 -5.54 4.28
CA GLU A 110 9.06 -6.17 3.12
C GLU A 110 8.97 -7.68 3.26
N ILE A 111 8.44 -8.34 2.23
CA ILE A 111 8.33 -9.80 2.15
C ILE A 111 8.94 -10.27 0.83
N ASN A 112 10.01 -11.06 0.93
CA ASN A 112 10.66 -11.66 -0.23
C ASN A 112 10.37 -13.15 -0.21
N HIS A 113 10.03 -13.75 -1.35
CA HIS A 113 9.74 -15.17 -1.45
C HIS A 113 8.63 -15.62 -0.49
N GLY A 114 7.63 -14.76 -0.26
CA GLY A 114 6.48 -15.03 0.60
C GLY A 114 5.53 -16.08 0.03
N VAL A 115 4.75 -16.69 0.93
CA VAL A 115 3.75 -17.71 0.60
C VAL A 115 2.33 -17.23 0.89
N SER A 116 2.12 -16.44 1.95
CA SER A 116 0.84 -15.79 2.20
C SER A 116 1.00 -14.44 2.89
N LEU A 117 0.16 -13.47 2.49
CA LEU A 117 0.18 -12.12 3.03
C LEU A 117 -1.24 -11.60 3.19
N ARG A 118 -1.59 -11.25 4.43
CA ARG A 118 -2.76 -10.44 4.75
C ARG A 118 -2.33 -9.19 5.54
N ALA A 119 -2.25 -8.05 4.88
CA ALA A 119 -1.97 -6.76 5.49
C ALA A 119 -3.24 -5.92 5.56
N GLU A 120 -3.90 -5.87 6.73
CA GLU A 120 -5.20 -5.21 6.86
C GLU A 120 -5.33 -4.27 8.05
N HIS A 121 -6.07 -3.17 7.88
CA HIS A 121 -6.36 -2.24 8.98
C HIS A 121 -5.08 -1.70 9.65
N ASN A 122 -4.01 -1.47 8.90
CA ASN A 122 -2.77 -0.92 9.44
C ASN A 122 -2.68 0.60 9.19
N TYR A 123 -1.97 1.29 10.07
CA TYR A 123 -1.55 2.68 9.87
C TYR A 123 -0.06 2.71 9.57
N LEU A 124 0.36 3.50 8.58
CA LEU A 124 1.76 3.69 8.25
C LEU A 124 2.04 5.14 7.88
N GLU A 125 3.09 5.71 8.45
CA GLU A 125 3.47 7.11 8.25
C GLU A 125 4.97 7.26 8.05
N HIS A 126 5.38 8.06 7.04
CA HIS A 126 6.79 8.29 6.72
C HIS A 126 7.61 7.01 6.55
N THR A 127 7.00 5.97 5.98
CA THR A 127 7.68 4.72 5.59
C THR A 127 7.82 4.65 4.06
N ALA A 128 8.63 3.72 3.56
CA ALA A 128 8.70 3.36 2.15
C ALA A 128 7.62 2.33 1.72
N GLY A 129 6.49 2.28 2.45
CA GLY A 129 5.34 1.43 2.15
C GLY A 129 5.59 -0.07 2.28
N LEU A 130 4.95 -0.87 1.42
CA LEU A 130 4.98 -2.32 1.41
C LEU A 130 5.64 -2.83 0.14
N LEU A 131 6.52 -3.82 0.24
CA LEU A 131 7.08 -4.55 -0.90
C LEU A 131 6.80 -6.04 -0.77
N VAL A 132 6.21 -6.61 -1.82
CA VAL A 132 6.16 -8.04 -2.07
C VAL A 132 7.08 -8.34 -3.25
N PHE A 133 8.10 -9.15 -3.03
CA PHE A 133 9.10 -9.47 -4.05
C PHE A 133 9.21 -10.98 -4.26
N ARG A 134 9.19 -11.41 -5.53
CA ARG A 134 9.43 -12.80 -5.94
C ARG A 134 8.55 -13.82 -5.23
N TRP A 135 7.24 -13.66 -5.35
CA TRP A 135 6.27 -14.50 -4.66
C TRP A 135 6.44 -16.00 -4.95
N GLN A 136 6.19 -16.85 -3.94
CA GLN A 136 6.30 -18.31 -4.06
C GLN A 136 5.00 -19.06 -3.72
N GLY A 137 4.01 -18.40 -3.12
CA GLY A 137 2.72 -19.00 -2.84
C GLY A 137 1.96 -19.36 -4.12
N SER A 138 1.15 -20.41 -4.05
CA SER A 138 0.45 -20.97 -5.22
C SER A 138 -0.75 -20.14 -5.70
N GLY A 139 -1.22 -19.18 -4.90
CA GLY A 139 -2.49 -18.47 -5.16
C GLY A 139 -3.72 -19.23 -4.68
N ALA A 140 -3.53 -20.37 -3.99
CA ALA A 140 -4.59 -20.97 -3.19
C ALA A 140 -5.16 -19.94 -2.19
N PRO A 141 -6.41 -20.09 -1.71
CA PRO A 141 -7.03 -19.11 -0.83
C PRO A 141 -6.19 -18.70 0.39
N ASP A 142 -5.42 -19.63 0.95
CA ASP A 142 -4.51 -19.45 2.09
C ASP A 142 -3.05 -19.10 1.69
N GLU A 143 -2.76 -19.02 0.40
CA GLU A 143 -1.47 -18.64 -0.21
C GLU A 143 -1.63 -17.45 -1.15
N SER A 144 -2.38 -16.45 -0.68
CA SER A 144 -2.81 -15.27 -1.42
C SER A 144 -2.16 -13.98 -0.91
N ILE A 145 -2.36 -12.89 -1.66
CA ILE A 145 -1.94 -11.54 -1.26
C ILE A 145 -3.19 -10.68 -1.08
N THR A 146 -3.39 -10.18 0.13
CA THR A 146 -4.46 -9.24 0.47
C THR A 146 -3.88 -8.02 1.18
N ILE A 147 -4.10 -6.84 0.62
CA ILE A 147 -3.70 -5.56 1.22
C ILE A 147 -4.94 -4.65 1.23
N ARG A 148 -5.63 -4.59 2.37
CA ARG A 148 -6.94 -3.90 2.46
C ARG A 148 -7.11 -3.02 3.68
N TYR A 149 -7.91 -1.97 3.56
CA TYR A 149 -8.29 -1.12 4.69
C TYR A 149 -7.11 -0.46 5.43
N ASN A 150 -5.95 -0.34 4.81
CA ASN A 150 -4.81 0.35 5.42
C ASN A 150 -4.94 1.86 5.23
N GLN A 151 -4.39 2.61 6.18
CA GLN A 151 -4.28 4.06 6.14
C GLN A 151 -2.79 4.45 6.06
N ALA A 152 -2.38 5.01 4.93
CA ALA A 152 -1.03 5.47 4.70
C ALA A 152 -0.95 7.00 4.68
N ARG A 153 0.09 7.54 5.30
CA ARG A 153 0.41 8.98 5.33
C ARG A 153 1.86 9.21 4.90
N ASN A 154 2.05 10.09 3.93
CA ASN A 154 3.38 10.54 3.50
C ASN A 154 4.37 9.40 3.26
N ILE A 155 4.11 8.58 2.23
CA ILE A 155 5.08 7.59 1.78
C ILE A 155 6.34 8.31 1.30
N ASP A 156 7.49 7.90 1.81
CA ASP A 156 8.65 8.80 1.84
C ASP A 156 9.95 8.06 1.52
N GLY A 157 10.44 8.28 0.29
CA GLY A 157 11.72 7.80 -0.18
C GLY A 157 12.88 8.78 0.03
N ARG A 158 12.67 9.94 0.66
CA ARG A 158 13.70 10.98 0.80
C ARG A 158 14.91 10.49 1.59
N PHE A 159 16.08 10.94 1.17
CA PHE A 159 17.30 10.82 1.97
C PHE A 159 17.42 12.01 2.92
N ARG A 160 18.09 11.81 4.06
CA ARG A 160 18.28 12.88 5.05
C ARG A 160 19.11 14.07 4.57
N ASN A 161 19.92 13.89 3.53
CA ASN A 161 20.81 14.88 2.93
C ASN A 161 20.35 15.33 1.53
N GLY A 162 19.10 15.09 1.16
CA GLY A 162 18.54 15.43 -0.15
C GLY A 162 18.61 14.31 -1.18
N GLY A 163 17.76 14.40 -2.21
CA GLY A 163 17.48 13.29 -3.12
C GLY A 163 16.58 12.23 -2.46
N GLY A 164 16.50 11.05 -3.08
CA GLY A 164 15.71 9.95 -2.55
C GLY A 164 15.73 8.71 -3.43
N ALA A 165 15.03 7.68 -2.96
CA ALA A 165 14.75 6.46 -3.71
C ALA A 165 13.30 6.45 -4.18
N LYS A 166 13.05 5.76 -5.30
CA LYS A 166 11.70 5.47 -5.76
C LYS A 166 11.05 4.45 -4.82
N VAL A 167 9.95 4.82 -4.21
CA VAL A 167 9.20 3.98 -3.28
C VAL A 167 7.71 4.04 -3.60
N SER A 168 6.96 3.08 -3.07
CA SER A 168 5.51 2.98 -3.29
C SER A 168 4.80 2.67 -1.98
N PHE A 169 3.52 3.06 -1.87
CA PHE A 169 2.68 2.54 -0.79
C PHE A 169 2.59 1.01 -0.89
N VAL A 170 2.31 0.49 -2.08
CA VAL A 170 2.41 -0.94 -2.39
C VAL A 170 3.22 -1.12 -3.66
N GLN A 171 4.25 -1.96 -3.57
CA GLN A 171 5.00 -2.46 -4.71
C GLN A 171 4.86 -3.97 -4.77
N LEU A 172 4.32 -4.47 -5.88
CA LEU A 172 4.48 -5.87 -6.25
C LEU A 172 5.59 -5.94 -7.30
N ASN A 173 6.55 -6.83 -7.09
CA ASN A 173 7.67 -7.01 -7.98
C ASN A 173 7.91 -8.50 -8.19
N GLU A 174 7.80 -8.97 -9.44
CA GLU A 174 7.95 -10.39 -9.79
C GLU A 174 6.94 -11.30 -9.05
N VAL A 175 5.65 -10.91 -9.06
CA VAL A 175 4.53 -11.72 -8.57
C VAL A 175 3.77 -12.27 -9.76
N HIS A 176 4.00 -13.50 -10.19
CA HIS A 176 3.50 -13.99 -11.49
C HIS A 176 2.34 -14.98 -11.37
N GLY A 177 1.35 -14.84 -12.25
CA GLY A 177 0.28 -15.83 -12.46
C GLY A 177 -0.54 -16.13 -11.22
N LEU A 178 -0.61 -15.19 -10.27
CA LEU A 178 -1.11 -15.46 -8.93
C LEU A 178 -2.62 -15.24 -8.88
N GLU A 179 -3.35 -16.30 -8.54
CA GLU A 179 -4.78 -16.16 -8.25
C GLU A 179 -4.99 -15.51 -6.87
N ASN A 180 -6.11 -14.79 -6.72
CA ASN A 180 -6.54 -14.20 -5.44
C ASN A 180 -5.63 -13.09 -4.90
N VAL A 181 -5.13 -12.19 -5.76
CA VAL A 181 -4.47 -10.95 -5.34
C VAL A 181 -5.47 -9.81 -5.26
N ALA A 182 -5.54 -9.12 -4.12
CA ALA A 182 -6.41 -7.97 -3.93
C ALA A 182 -5.71 -6.84 -3.15
N ILE A 183 -5.63 -5.66 -3.79
CA ILE A 183 -5.21 -4.40 -3.18
C ILE A 183 -6.42 -3.46 -3.22
N GLY A 184 -7.12 -3.30 -2.11
CA GLY A 184 -8.35 -2.51 -2.14
C GLY A 184 -8.79 -1.86 -0.86
N TRP A 185 -9.62 -0.83 -0.97
CA TRP A 185 -10.12 -0.07 0.17
C TRP A 185 -9.04 0.54 1.06
N ASN A 186 -7.84 0.80 0.53
CA ASN A 186 -6.79 1.53 1.26
C ASN A 186 -6.96 3.04 1.06
N GLU A 187 -6.56 3.82 2.07
CA GLU A 187 -6.50 5.28 2.00
C GLU A 187 -5.04 5.72 2.06
N VAL A 188 -4.54 6.31 0.98
CA VAL A 188 -3.17 6.84 0.89
C VAL A 188 -3.25 8.35 0.73
N VAL A 189 -2.65 9.08 1.66
CA VAL A 189 -2.56 10.55 1.59
C VAL A 189 -1.12 10.98 1.72
N ASN A 190 -0.58 11.49 0.63
CA ASN A 190 0.72 12.13 0.59
C ASN A 190 0.49 13.64 0.49
N LEU A 191 1.16 14.41 1.34
CA LEU A 191 1.14 15.87 1.25
C LEU A 191 2.31 16.35 0.37
N PRO A 192 2.11 17.47 -0.37
CA PRO A 192 3.20 18.14 -1.08
C PRO A 192 4.38 18.44 -0.14
N ASP A 193 5.60 18.21 -0.61
CA ASP A 193 6.87 18.45 0.11
C ASP A 193 7.08 17.65 1.42
N GLU A 194 6.08 16.90 1.87
CA GLU A 194 6.16 16.01 3.04
C GLU A 194 6.38 14.53 2.67
N SER A 195 6.40 14.22 1.38
CA SER A 195 6.48 12.87 0.86
C SER A 195 7.40 12.83 -0.36
N MET A 196 7.86 11.62 -0.72
CA MET A 196 8.55 11.36 -1.99
C MET A 196 8.23 9.94 -2.39
N VAL A 197 6.95 9.73 -2.72
CA VAL A 197 6.48 8.52 -3.38
C VAL A 197 6.77 8.66 -4.87
N GLU A 198 7.20 7.57 -5.51
CA GLU A 198 7.19 7.50 -6.98
C GLU A 198 5.74 7.17 -7.39
N ASP A 199 5.37 5.89 -7.40
CA ASP A 199 4.00 5.45 -7.62
C ASP A 199 3.36 4.99 -6.33
N ASN A 200 2.09 5.32 -6.07
CA ASN A 200 1.43 4.81 -4.87
C ASN A 200 1.23 3.29 -4.94
N ILE A 201 0.75 2.78 -6.07
CA ILE A 201 0.67 1.34 -6.34
C ILE A 201 1.45 1.05 -7.62
N ASN A 202 2.55 0.32 -7.49
CA ASN A 202 3.37 -0.12 -8.63
C ASN A 202 3.27 -1.65 -8.77
N LEU A 203 2.88 -2.10 -9.96
CA LEU A 203 2.79 -3.51 -10.33
C LEU A 203 3.90 -3.82 -11.32
N HIS A 204 5.11 -4.02 -10.80
CA HIS A 204 6.29 -4.29 -11.61
C HIS A 204 6.37 -5.79 -11.95
N ASN A 205 6.37 -6.13 -13.24
CA ASN A 205 6.43 -7.52 -13.71
C ASN A 205 5.51 -8.45 -12.89
N SER A 206 4.26 -8.05 -12.63
CA SER A 206 3.37 -8.75 -11.71
C SER A 206 2.01 -9.03 -12.34
N SER A 207 1.51 -10.25 -12.22
CA SER A 207 0.33 -10.72 -12.93
C SER A 207 -0.62 -11.57 -12.10
N GLY A 208 -1.91 -11.42 -12.40
CA GLY A 208 -2.94 -12.39 -12.05
C GLY A 208 -3.06 -13.46 -13.13
N THR A 209 -4.23 -14.08 -13.23
CA THR A 209 -4.57 -14.99 -14.33
C THR A 209 -5.76 -14.46 -15.14
N ALA A 210 -5.94 -14.95 -16.37
CA ALA A 210 -7.11 -14.60 -17.18
C ALA A 210 -8.44 -14.92 -16.48
N ARG A 211 -8.48 -15.97 -15.66
CA ARG A 211 -9.67 -16.37 -14.88
C ARG A 211 -9.83 -15.57 -13.60
N ARG A 212 -8.72 -15.20 -12.95
CA ARG A 212 -8.68 -14.45 -11.70
C ARG A 212 -7.65 -13.33 -11.84
N PRO A 213 -8.05 -12.18 -12.42
CA PRO A 213 -7.19 -11.02 -12.51
C PRO A 213 -6.70 -10.56 -11.14
N LEU A 214 -5.53 -9.92 -11.12
CA LEU A 214 -5.07 -9.17 -9.96
C LEU A 214 -5.96 -7.95 -9.78
N LEU A 215 -6.57 -7.79 -8.61
CA LEU A 215 -7.53 -6.71 -8.36
C LEU A 215 -6.89 -5.52 -7.64
N VAL A 216 -7.00 -4.33 -8.23
CA VAL A 216 -6.68 -3.05 -7.57
C VAL A 216 -7.93 -2.20 -7.51
N HIS A 217 -8.63 -2.16 -6.39
CA HIS A 217 -9.98 -1.61 -6.39
C HIS A 217 -10.37 -0.79 -5.17
N ASP A 218 -11.25 0.19 -5.39
CA ASP A 218 -11.85 1.00 -4.33
C ASP A 218 -10.80 1.67 -3.41
N ASN A 219 -9.58 1.92 -3.86
CA ASN A 219 -8.60 2.67 -3.07
C ASN A 219 -8.87 4.17 -3.19
N TYR A 220 -8.58 4.93 -2.14
CA TYR A 220 -8.41 6.37 -2.20
C TYR A 220 -6.92 6.69 -2.18
N ILE A 221 -6.46 7.44 -3.17
CA ILE A 221 -5.07 7.88 -3.30
C ILE A 221 -5.07 9.38 -3.52
N GLN A 222 -4.36 10.10 -2.66
CA GLN A 222 -4.08 11.51 -2.81
C GLN A 222 -2.57 11.73 -2.83
N GLY A 223 -2.10 12.40 -3.88
CA GLY A 223 -0.72 12.85 -3.95
C GLY A 223 0.25 11.83 -4.53
N ALA A 224 1.03 12.33 -5.48
CA ALA A 224 2.28 11.79 -6.00
C ALA A 224 3.02 13.02 -6.53
N TYR A 225 3.95 13.56 -5.75
CA TYR A 225 4.59 14.84 -6.02
C TYR A 225 6.10 14.67 -6.13
N PRO A 226 6.77 15.44 -7.00
CA PRO A 226 8.20 15.64 -6.86
C PRO A 226 8.51 16.39 -5.56
N VAL A 227 9.79 16.45 -5.18
CA VAL A 227 10.28 17.30 -4.10
C VAL A 227 11.32 18.26 -4.70
N PRO A 228 11.07 19.60 -4.73
CA PRO A 228 9.84 20.26 -4.29
C PRO A 228 8.63 19.94 -5.19
N ALA A 229 7.40 20.06 -4.67
CA ALA A 229 6.15 19.74 -5.38
C ALA A 229 5.92 20.60 -6.64
N THR A 230 6.59 21.75 -6.72
CA THR A 230 6.58 22.66 -7.86
C THR A 230 7.66 22.35 -8.92
N ALA A 231 8.43 21.26 -8.75
CA ALA A 231 9.37 20.85 -9.79
C ALA A 231 8.63 20.58 -11.11
N ALA A 232 9.30 20.88 -12.23
CA ALA A 232 8.72 20.78 -13.56
C ALA A 232 8.66 19.34 -14.09
N ILE A 233 9.41 18.42 -13.49
CA ILE A 233 9.55 17.04 -13.95
C ILE A 233 9.27 16.11 -12.79
N PHE A 234 8.47 15.08 -13.06
CA PHE A 234 8.17 13.99 -12.16
C PHE A 234 7.69 12.79 -12.98
N THR A 235 7.99 11.58 -12.52
CA THR A 235 7.62 10.34 -13.24
C THR A 235 6.57 9.52 -12.51
N GLY A 236 6.36 9.76 -11.22
CA GLY A 236 5.49 8.95 -10.37
C GLY A 236 3.98 9.16 -10.57
N SER A 237 3.19 8.17 -10.17
CA SER A 237 1.74 8.14 -10.42
C SER A 237 0.89 7.68 -9.23
N GLY A 238 -0.43 7.68 -9.38
CA GLY A 238 -1.31 6.98 -8.45
C GLY A 238 -1.15 5.47 -8.57
N ILE A 239 -1.46 4.90 -9.74
CA ILE A 239 -1.40 3.46 -9.99
C ILE A 239 -0.75 3.19 -11.34
N THR A 240 0.24 2.31 -11.40
CA THR A 240 0.88 1.91 -12.66
C THR A 240 1.08 0.40 -12.79
N THR A 241 0.96 -0.10 -14.02
CA THR A 241 1.61 -1.35 -14.42
C THR A 241 2.98 -1.04 -15.00
N ASP A 242 3.99 -1.73 -14.51
CA ASP A 242 5.38 -1.40 -14.80
C ASP A 242 6.21 -2.64 -15.12
N GLY A 243 7.43 -2.44 -15.62
CA GLY A 243 8.43 -3.48 -15.74
C GLY A 243 8.90 -3.85 -17.14
N ASP A 244 10.07 -4.47 -17.16
CA ASP A 244 10.91 -4.68 -18.34
C ASP A 244 11.04 -6.16 -18.74
N ALA A 245 10.15 -7.03 -18.27
CA ALA A 245 10.15 -8.43 -18.63
C ALA A 245 10.07 -8.65 -20.15
N SER A 246 10.72 -9.70 -20.64
CA SER A 246 10.85 -10.01 -22.07
C SER A 246 9.80 -10.98 -22.61
N SER A 247 8.86 -11.45 -21.79
CA SER A 247 7.86 -12.45 -22.18
C SER A 247 6.48 -12.16 -21.61
N ALA A 248 5.44 -12.65 -22.28
CA ALA A 248 4.06 -12.62 -21.80
C ALA A 248 3.87 -13.35 -20.44
N LEU A 249 4.73 -14.31 -20.11
CA LEU A 249 4.61 -15.06 -18.85
C LEU A 249 5.10 -14.25 -17.64
N THR A 250 6.06 -13.36 -17.83
CA THR A 250 6.77 -12.66 -16.76
C THR A 250 6.52 -11.17 -16.72
N THR A 251 5.90 -10.59 -17.75
CA THR A 251 5.46 -9.20 -17.73
C THR A 251 4.20 -9.01 -16.89
N THR A 252 3.89 -7.74 -16.58
CA THR A 252 2.66 -7.40 -15.86
C THR A 252 1.44 -7.77 -16.68
N ALA A 253 0.51 -8.52 -16.10
CA ALA A 253 -0.60 -9.04 -16.89
C ALA A 253 -1.85 -9.35 -16.09
N TYR A 254 -2.99 -9.31 -16.76
CA TYR A 254 -4.28 -9.65 -16.15
C TYR A 254 -4.52 -8.85 -14.87
N VAL A 255 -4.23 -7.55 -14.93
CA VAL A 255 -4.57 -6.61 -13.86
C VAL A 255 -5.93 -6.00 -14.16
N GLN A 256 -6.80 -5.96 -13.15
CA GLN A 256 -8.06 -5.23 -13.22
C GLN A 256 -8.07 -4.15 -12.14
N ALA A 257 -8.02 -2.88 -12.55
CA ALA A 257 -8.01 -1.75 -11.64
C ALA A 257 -9.29 -0.93 -11.75
N HIS A 258 -10.14 -0.94 -10.71
CA HIS A 258 -11.46 -0.32 -10.81
C HIS A 258 -11.98 0.39 -9.57
N HIS A 259 -12.85 1.38 -9.77
CA HIS A 259 -13.51 2.11 -8.69
C HIS A 259 -12.55 2.83 -7.72
N ASN A 260 -11.28 2.96 -8.09
CA ASN A 260 -10.31 3.76 -7.34
C ASN A 260 -10.63 5.25 -7.49
N THR A 261 -10.30 6.01 -6.46
CA THR A 261 -10.38 7.47 -6.45
C THR A 261 -8.96 8.00 -6.30
N VAL A 262 -8.44 8.63 -7.34
CA VAL A 262 -7.07 9.14 -7.38
C VAL A 262 -7.12 10.64 -7.58
N VAL A 263 -6.56 11.40 -6.64
CA VAL A 263 -6.63 12.86 -6.66
C VAL A 263 -5.28 13.54 -6.45
N SER A 264 -5.16 14.75 -7.01
CA SER A 264 -4.03 15.65 -6.79
C SER A 264 -2.65 15.00 -7.03
N THR A 265 -2.51 14.24 -8.11
CA THR A 265 -1.21 13.69 -8.57
C THR A 265 -0.56 14.65 -9.57
N CYS A 266 0.78 14.67 -9.63
CA CYS A 266 1.53 15.41 -10.66
C CYS A 266 1.51 14.67 -12.00
N ASN A 267 2.42 13.73 -12.27
CA ASN A 267 2.60 13.19 -13.61
C ASN A 267 1.34 12.49 -14.15
N ALA A 268 0.87 11.44 -13.47
CA ALA A 268 -0.34 10.74 -13.88
C ALA A 268 -1.18 10.23 -12.71
N ALA A 269 -2.50 10.09 -12.93
CA ALA A 269 -3.37 9.43 -11.97
C ALA A 269 -3.21 7.91 -12.07
N MET A 270 -3.40 7.35 -13.27
CA MET A 270 -3.21 5.91 -13.52
C MET A 270 -2.63 5.67 -14.91
N ASN A 271 -1.68 4.75 -15.08
CA ASN A 271 -1.15 4.43 -16.41
C ASN A 271 -0.85 2.94 -16.58
N ILE A 272 -0.85 2.49 -17.84
CA ILE A 272 -0.35 1.17 -18.24
C ILE A 272 0.93 1.39 -19.04
N ALA A 273 2.08 1.24 -18.37
CA ALA A 273 3.41 1.45 -18.97
C ALA A 273 4.04 0.15 -19.49
N ALA A 274 3.53 -1.01 -19.06
CA ALA A 274 4.07 -2.32 -19.42
C ALA A 274 2.98 -3.40 -19.43
N GLY A 275 3.30 -4.50 -20.12
CA GLY A 275 2.54 -5.74 -20.02
C GLY A 275 1.31 -5.85 -20.90
N HIS A 276 0.42 -6.79 -20.59
CA HIS A 276 -0.72 -7.12 -21.44
C HIS A 276 -2.00 -7.51 -20.71
N HIS A 277 -3.15 -7.41 -21.39
CA HIS A 277 -4.47 -7.75 -20.82
C HIS A 277 -4.79 -7.00 -19.52
N ASN A 278 -4.26 -5.79 -19.37
CA ASN A 278 -4.55 -4.93 -18.23
C ASN A 278 -5.79 -4.08 -18.52
N TYR A 279 -6.70 -3.99 -17.55
CA TYR A 279 -7.99 -3.34 -17.68
C TYR A 279 -8.26 -2.35 -16.55
N PHE A 280 -8.15 -1.04 -16.83
CA PHE A 280 -8.41 0.00 -15.83
C PHE A 280 -9.75 0.69 -16.12
N HIS A 281 -10.74 0.57 -15.23
CA HIS A 281 -12.07 1.07 -15.52
C HIS A 281 -12.87 1.60 -14.32
N HIS A 282 -13.83 2.50 -14.59
CA HIS A 282 -14.73 3.04 -13.55
C HIS A 282 -13.99 3.73 -12.40
N ASN A 283 -12.80 4.28 -12.66
CA ASN A 283 -12.04 5.05 -11.68
C ASN A 283 -12.44 6.54 -11.73
N CYS A 284 -12.27 7.24 -10.61
CA CYS A 284 -12.47 8.69 -10.49
C CYS A 284 -11.12 9.37 -10.34
N LEU A 285 -10.71 10.17 -11.33
CA LEU A 285 -9.35 10.71 -11.45
C LEU A 285 -9.42 12.24 -11.51
N ILE A 286 -9.06 12.95 -10.44
CA ILE A 286 -9.28 14.41 -10.35
C ILE A 286 -8.02 15.12 -9.87
N THR A 287 -7.46 16.02 -10.68
CA THR A 287 -6.43 16.98 -10.24
C THR A 287 -6.82 18.38 -10.69
N SER A 288 -6.83 19.29 -9.74
CA SER A 288 -6.91 20.74 -9.95
C SER A 288 -5.58 21.33 -10.38
N SER A 289 -4.47 20.59 -10.22
CA SER A 289 -3.10 21.07 -10.43
C SER A 289 -2.74 22.28 -9.57
N LEU A 290 -3.32 22.40 -8.37
CA LEU A 290 -3.10 23.49 -7.42
C LEU A 290 -2.74 22.97 -6.03
N LEU A 291 -1.70 23.56 -5.42
CA LEU A 291 -1.36 23.42 -4.00
C LEU A 291 -2.37 24.15 -3.11
N PRO A 292 -2.39 23.92 -1.78
CA PRO A 292 -3.29 24.59 -0.82
C PRO A 292 -3.25 26.13 -0.82
N ASP A 293 -2.13 26.72 -1.21
CA ASP A 293 -1.92 28.17 -1.37
C ASP A 293 -2.31 28.70 -2.78
N SER A 294 -2.81 27.82 -3.65
CA SER A 294 -3.13 28.09 -5.07
C SER A 294 -1.91 28.18 -6.00
N THR A 295 -0.72 27.84 -5.51
CA THR A 295 0.46 27.66 -6.36
C THR A 295 0.22 26.49 -7.32
N ARG A 296 0.64 26.63 -8.58
CA ARG A 296 0.46 25.58 -9.60
C ARG A 296 1.44 24.43 -9.38
N LEU A 297 0.91 23.21 -9.42
CA LEU A 297 1.71 22.02 -9.72
C LEU A 297 2.19 22.12 -11.18
N ARG A 298 3.48 21.86 -11.42
CA ARG A 298 4.12 22.09 -12.74
C ARG A 298 4.42 20.81 -13.51
N ALA A 299 4.53 19.68 -12.81
CA ALA A 299 4.78 18.37 -13.41
C ALA A 299 3.47 17.64 -13.78
N THR A 300 2.34 18.33 -13.92
CA THR A 300 1.09 17.71 -14.33
C THR A 300 1.11 17.32 -15.81
N TYR A 301 1.08 16.02 -16.09
CA TYR A 301 1.10 15.51 -17.46
C TYR A 301 -0.29 15.10 -17.92
N ALA A 302 -0.75 13.87 -17.66
CA ALA A 302 -2.07 13.39 -18.10
C ALA A 302 -2.70 12.45 -17.08
N ALA A 303 -4.04 12.43 -16.96
CA ALA A 303 -4.70 11.54 -16.00
C ALA A 303 -4.40 10.07 -16.29
N THR A 304 -4.49 9.69 -17.58
CA THR A 304 -4.29 8.33 -18.04
C THR A 304 -3.48 8.21 -19.31
N ALA A 305 -2.76 7.09 -19.43
CA ALA A 305 -2.01 6.69 -20.61
C ALA A 305 -1.85 5.16 -20.67
N ILE A 306 -1.84 4.62 -21.87
CA ILE A 306 -1.41 3.26 -22.24
C ILE A 306 -0.26 3.43 -23.23
N PHE A 307 0.95 3.13 -22.80
CA PHE A 307 2.15 3.31 -23.62
C PHE A 307 3.17 2.20 -23.32
N ASN A 308 3.87 1.76 -24.34
CA ASN A 308 4.90 0.74 -24.21
C ASN A 308 6.21 1.40 -23.74
N ALA A 309 6.34 1.67 -22.45
CA ALA A 309 7.46 2.43 -21.88
C ALA A 309 8.84 1.77 -22.07
N TYR A 310 8.83 0.48 -22.41
CA TYR A 310 10.00 -0.40 -22.45
C TYR A 310 10.27 -0.99 -23.83
N ASP A 311 9.64 -0.46 -24.89
CA ASP A 311 9.82 -0.87 -26.28
C ASP A 311 9.72 -2.39 -26.48
N LYS A 312 8.78 -3.03 -25.78
CA LYS A 312 8.56 -4.47 -25.87
C LYS A 312 7.87 -4.86 -27.18
N PRO A 313 8.12 -6.06 -27.72
CA PRO A 313 7.41 -6.53 -28.90
C PRO A 313 5.91 -6.69 -28.60
N GLU A 314 5.09 -6.71 -29.66
CA GLU A 314 3.63 -6.91 -29.56
C GLU A 314 3.24 -8.24 -28.90
N THR A 315 4.15 -9.20 -28.80
CA THR A 315 3.97 -10.46 -28.06
C THR A 315 4.07 -10.29 -26.55
N VAL A 316 4.46 -9.11 -26.05
CA VAL A 316 4.65 -8.78 -24.63
C VAL A 316 3.78 -7.59 -24.22
N PHE A 317 3.63 -6.57 -25.08
CA PHE A 317 2.77 -5.42 -24.84
C PHE A 317 1.56 -5.41 -25.77
N PHE A 318 0.39 -5.86 -25.29
CA PHE A 318 -0.83 -5.96 -26.10
C PHE A 318 -2.11 -6.07 -25.25
N ALA A 319 -3.28 -5.94 -25.88
CA ALA A 319 -4.59 -6.15 -25.24
C ALA A 319 -4.87 -5.31 -23.97
N ASN A 320 -4.20 -4.16 -23.83
CA ASN A 320 -4.42 -3.21 -22.74
C ASN A 320 -5.55 -2.24 -23.08
N ARG A 321 -6.40 -1.93 -22.09
CA ARG A 321 -7.52 -1.00 -22.28
C ARG A 321 -7.83 -0.22 -21.01
N MET A 322 -8.37 0.99 -21.18
CA MET A 322 -8.94 1.77 -20.09
C MET A 322 -10.34 2.25 -20.47
N GLU A 323 -11.33 2.08 -19.59
CA GLU A 323 -12.71 2.37 -19.97
C GLU A 323 -13.55 3.00 -18.87
N ALA A 324 -14.55 3.80 -19.25
CA ALA A 324 -15.60 4.28 -18.35
C ALA A 324 -15.08 4.98 -17.08
N ASN A 325 -13.91 5.63 -17.17
CA ASN A 325 -13.37 6.43 -16.07
C ASN A 325 -14.05 7.81 -16.03
N THR A 326 -14.17 8.42 -14.86
CA THR A 326 -14.59 9.82 -14.70
C THR A 326 -13.35 10.66 -14.45
N ILE A 327 -13.05 11.61 -15.35
CA ILE A 327 -11.76 12.31 -15.34
C ILE A 327 -11.93 13.83 -15.26
N GLY A 328 -11.13 14.36 -14.35
CA GLY A 328 -11.01 15.73 -13.91
C GLY A 328 -9.53 16.17 -13.88
N PHE A 329 -8.69 16.00 -14.91
CA PHE A 329 -7.24 16.26 -14.83
C PHE A 329 -6.70 17.57 -15.46
N VAL A 330 -6.34 18.55 -14.64
CA VAL A 330 -5.74 19.82 -15.09
C VAL A 330 -4.28 19.64 -15.45
N SER A 331 -3.91 20.10 -16.65
CA SER A 331 -2.52 20.27 -17.09
C SER A 331 -2.43 21.57 -17.88
N TRP A 332 -1.76 22.55 -17.30
CA TRP A 332 -1.74 23.93 -17.81
C TRP A 332 -1.14 24.01 -19.22
N GLY A 333 -1.85 24.65 -20.15
CA GLY A 333 -1.47 24.79 -21.55
C GLY A 333 -1.77 23.57 -22.44
N ARG A 334 -2.29 22.47 -21.88
CA ARG A 334 -2.81 21.33 -22.65
C ARG A 334 -4.30 21.52 -22.95
N ASN A 335 -4.79 20.89 -24.02
CA ASN A 335 -6.16 21.08 -24.51
C ASN A 335 -6.84 19.73 -24.86
N SER A 336 -6.79 18.75 -23.96
CA SER A 336 -7.38 17.42 -24.15
C SER A 336 -8.20 17.01 -22.92
N PRO A 337 -9.54 17.07 -22.94
CA PRO A 337 -10.41 17.50 -24.04
C PRO A 337 -10.73 19.01 -24.05
N LEU A 338 -10.54 19.72 -22.93
CA LEU A 338 -10.87 21.15 -22.79
C LEU A 338 -9.60 21.97 -22.47
N SER A 339 -9.71 23.30 -22.45
CA SER A 339 -8.61 24.19 -22.08
C SER A 339 -8.03 23.87 -20.70
N ASP A 340 -6.69 23.83 -20.62
CA ASP A 340 -5.90 23.48 -19.44
C ASP A 340 -6.16 22.06 -18.91
N ARG A 341 -6.38 21.10 -19.81
CA ARG A 341 -6.70 19.71 -19.50
C ARG A 341 -5.83 18.74 -20.26
N HIS A 342 -5.54 17.62 -19.60
CA HIS A 342 -4.98 16.44 -20.26
C HIS A 342 -5.53 15.17 -19.62
N ASP A 343 -6.82 14.92 -19.83
CA ASP A 343 -7.50 13.77 -19.22
C ASP A 343 -6.98 12.45 -19.78
N LEU A 344 -6.84 12.39 -21.11
CA LEU A 344 -6.29 11.26 -21.84
C LEU A 344 -5.01 11.72 -22.54
N SER A 345 -3.90 11.01 -22.29
CA SER A 345 -2.64 11.28 -22.95
C SER A 345 -2.80 11.24 -24.49
N THR A 346 -2.20 12.21 -25.17
CA THR A 346 -2.25 12.28 -26.64
C THR A 346 -1.39 11.16 -27.21
N ASP A 347 -1.87 10.45 -28.23
CA ASP A 347 -1.20 9.32 -28.89
C ASP A 347 -0.95 8.06 -28.03
N ALA A 348 -1.26 8.12 -26.74
CA ALA A 348 -1.10 7.00 -25.79
C ALA A 348 -2.44 6.59 -25.16
N CYS A 349 -3.57 6.82 -25.84
CA CYS A 349 -4.91 6.54 -25.30
C CYS A 349 -5.90 6.05 -26.36
N ALA A 350 -5.44 5.44 -27.46
CA ALA A 350 -6.33 4.97 -28.53
C ALA A 350 -7.38 3.95 -28.04
N THR A 351 -7.04 3.12 -27.04
CA THR A 351 -7.95 2.16 -26.40
C THR A 351 -8.55 2.68 -25.08
N CYS A 352 -8.49 4.00 -24.85
CA CYS A 352 -9.16 4.64 -23.73
C CYS A 352 -10.56 5.12 -24.17
N THR A 353 -11.62 4.42 -23.76
CA THR A 353 -12.97 4.68 -24.28
C THR A 353 -14.01 4.91 -23.16
N GLY A 354 -15.16 5.52 -23.51
CA GLY A 354 -16.26 5.72 -22.57
C GLY A 354 -15.96 6.65 -21.38
N THR A 355 -14.84 7.39 -21.42
CA THR A 355 -14.47 8.35 -20.37
C THR A 355 -15.52 9.44 -20.23
N VAL A 356 -15.97 9.68 -19.00
CA VAL A 356 -16.80 10.83 -18.64
C VAL A 356 -15.88 11.97 -18.21
N HIS A 357 -15.76 12.98 -19.05
CA HIS A 357 -14.96 14.17 -18.78
C HIS A 357 -15.75 15.17 -17.91
N LEU A 358 -15.22 15.51 -16.74
CA LEU A 358 -15.81 16.52 -15.88
C LEU A 358 -15.70 17.91 -16.53
N PRO A 359 -16.72 18.77 -16.38
CA PRO A 359 -16.68 20.12 -16.93
C PRO A 359 -15.66 20.99 -16.17
N ASN A 360 -15.09 21.97 -16.88
CA ASN A 360 -14.31 23.03 -16.24
C ASN A 360 -15.19 23.98 -15.40
N PRO A 361 -14.60 24.65 -14.38
CA PRO A 361 -13.25 24.45 -13.88
C PRO A 361 -13.14 23.21 -12.99
N ILE A 362 -11.95 22.59 -12.96
CA ILE A 362 -11.63 21.61 -11.93
C ILE A 362 -10.99 22.28 -10.71
N THR A 363 -11.48 21.92 -9.52
CA THR A 363 -11.16 22.63 -8.28
C THR A 363 -10.72 21.67 -7.17
N ARG A 364 -9.97 22.18 -6.18
CA ARG A 364 -9.64 21.43 -4.95
C ARG A 364 -10.87 21.01 -4.15
N GLN A 365 -11.98 21.72 -4.30
CA GLN A 365 -13.25 21.32 -3.69
C GLN A 365 -13.75 20.00 -4.28
N GLN A 366 -13.59 19.76 -5.59
CA GLN A 366 -13.93 18.48 -6.22
C GLN A 366 -13.01 17.35 -5.77
N GLU A 367 -11.71 17.61 -5.60
CA GLU A 367 -10.78 16.64 -5.00
C GLU A 367 -11.25 16.22 -3.59
N SER A 368 -11.57 17.21 -2.76
CA SER A 368 -12.08 16.99 -1.40
C SER A 368 -13.45 16.27 -1.39
N ALA A 369 -14.33 16.61 -2.34
CA ALA A 369 -15.62 15.95 -2.50
C ALA A 369 -15.47 14.48 -2.93
N ALA A 370 -14.48 14.16 -3.76
CA ALA A 370 -14.18 12.79 -4.16
C ALA A 370 -13.71 11.94 -2.97
N HIS A 371 -12.91 12.52 -2.06
CA HIS A 371 -12.55 11.89 -0.79
C HIS A 371 -13.78 11.61 0.08
N ALA A 372 -14.62 12.62 0.28
CA ALA A 372 -15.85 12.48 1.07
C ALA A 372 -16.79 11.42 0.49
N ALA A 373 -16.94 11.39 -0.85
CA ALA A 373 -17.74 10.37 -1.54
C ALA A 373 -17.16 8.96 -1.36
N TRP A 374 -15.83 8.82 -1.40
CA TRP A 374 -15.15 7.56 -1.13
C TRP A 374 -15.38 7.09 0.31
N LEU A 375 -15.21 7.98 1.30
CA LEU A 375 -15.50 7.69 2.71
C LEU A 375 -16.96 7.26 2.91
N ALA A 376 -17.89 7.91 2.23
CA ALA A 376 -19.30 7.51 2.27
C ALA A 376 -19.54 6.09 1.71
N ARG A 377 -18.81 5.67 0.67
CA ARG A 377 -18.87 4.28 0.16
C ARG A 377 -18.31 3.28 1.18
N LEU A 378 -17.20 3.63 1.85
CA LEU A 378 -16.58 2.82 2.89
C LEU A 378 -17.55 2.63 4.08
N HIS A 379 -18.14 3.73 4.56
CA HIS A 379 -19.13 3.71 5.65
C HIS A 379 -20.39 2.92 5.31
N ARG A 380 -20.92 3.01 4.08
CA ARG A 380 -22.07 2.20 3.65
C ARG A 380 -21.81 0.70 3.68
N ARG A 381 -20.54 0.28 3.65
CA ARG A 381 -20.12 -1.12 3.78
C ARG A 381 -19.80 -1.53 5.22
N ALA A 382 -20.02 -0.65 6.20
CA ALA A 382 -19.63 -0.83 7.59
C ALA A 382 -18.14 -1.18 7.75
N GLN A 383 -17.28 -0.61 6.89
CA GLN A 383 -15.83 -0.75 6.96
C GLN A 383 -15.19 0.56 7.46
N HIS A 384 -13.96 0.47 7.95
CA HIS A 384 -13.11 1.60 8.31
C HIS A 384 -11.69 1.37 7.79
N VAL A 385 -10.89 2.43 7.70
CA VAL A 385 -9.46 2.33 7.38
C VAL A 385 -8.59 2.55 8.60
N GLY A 386 -7.40 1.97 8.55
CA GLY A 386 -6.45 1.99 9.66
C GLY A 386 -6.89 1.08 10.82
N PRO A 387 -6.12 1.07 11.91
CA PRO A 387 -6.40 0.23 13.06
C PRO A 387 -7.70 0.65 13.73
N ALA A 388 -8.51 -0.33 14.15
CA ALA A 388 -9.65 -0.05 15.00
C ALA A 388 -9.20 0.77 16.22
N ASN A 389 -9.93 1.83 16.54
CA ASN A 389 -9.77 2.48 17.83
C ASN A 389 -10.10 1.43 18.88
N SER A 390 -9.13 1.05 19.71
CA SER A 390 -9.42 0.28 20.91
C SER A 390 -10.38 1.14 21.74
N THR A 391 -11.67 0.83 21.67
CA THR A 391 -12.59 1.25 22.73
C THR A 391 -12.00 0.69 24.00
N SER A 392 -11.40 1.57 24.80
CA SER A 392 -10.93 1.26 26.13
C SER A 392 -12.10 0.66 26.91
N THR A 393 -12.11 -0.65 27.06
CA THR A 393 -12.87 -1.31 28.11
C THR A 393 -12.37 -0.78 29.44
N GLY A 394 -13.20 0.03 30.10
CA GLY A 394 -13.09 0.34 31.52
C GLY A 394 -12.01 1.34 31.93
N ARG A 395 -12.31 2.64 31.82
CA ARG A 395 -11.77 3.61 32.78
C ARG A 395 -12.86 3.88 33.82
N PRO A 396 -12.67 3.56 35.12
CA PRO A 396 -13.64 3.95 36.12
C PRO A 396 -13.67 5.47 36.22
N ALA A 397 -14.87 6.03 36.28
CA ALA A 397 -15.09 7.45 36.52
C ALA A 397 -14.43 7.83 37.86
N LEU A 398 -13.46 8.73 37.81
CA LEU A 398 -12.98 9.42 38.99
C LEU A 398 -13.94 10.59 39.26
N ARG A 399 -14.54 10.54 40.45
CA ARG A 399 -15.15 11.67 41.13
C ARG A 399 -14.10 12.71 41.50
#